data_AF-A0A9X0AGF3-F1
#
_entry.id   AF-A0A9X0AGF3-F1
#
_cell.length_a   1.000
_cell.length_b   1.000
_cell.length_c   1.000
_cell.angle_alpha   90.00
_cell.angle_beta   90.00
_cell.angle_gamma   90.00
#
_symmetry.space_group_name_H-M   'P 1'
#
loop_
_entity.id
_entity.type
_entity.pdbx_description
1 polymer ?
#
loop_
_entity_poly.entity_id
_entity_poly.type
_entity_poly.pdbx_seq_one_letter_code
_entity_poly.pdbx_strand_id
1 'polypeptide(L)'
;MLALIDLQSFDGSWDAHSETLSSILGFEIPKPRPLQVIDEDVWVTMLLVRFLEDRIPEGKSVWCLVVEKARRFVRARLNTTGDMDLLEEMAGAAVQIT
;
A
#
# COMPACT_ATOMS: atom_id res chain seq x y z
N MET A 1 8.20 -12.12 -1.49
CA MET A 1 7.19 -12.06 -0.40
C MET A 1 7.80 -11.53 0.89
N LEU A 2 8.81 -12.18 1.48
CA LEU A 2 9.52 -11.66 2.66
C LEU A 2 10.18 -10.29 2.42
N ALA A 3 10.81 -10.11 1.25
CA ALA A 3 11.46 -8.84 0.91
C ALA A 3 10.52 -7.61 0.95
N LEU A 4 9.24 -7.76 0.61
CA LEU A 4 8.24 -6.67 0.70
C LEU A 4 7.94 -6.33 2.17
N ILE A 5 7.86 -7.36 3.02
CA ILE A 5 7.63 -7.21 4.45
C ILE A 5 8.86 -6.56 5.12
N ASP A 6 10.07 -6.97 4.73
CA ASP A 6 11.32 -6.46 5.27
C ASP A 6 11.57 -4.99 4.93
N LEU A 7 10.94 -4.49 3.85
CA LEU A 7 10.99 -3.08 3.46
C LEU A 7 9.96 -2.20 4.20
N GLN A 8 9.09 -2.78 5.03
CA GLN A 8 8.14 -1.98 5.79
C GLN A 8 8.85 -1.21 6.90
N SER A 9 8.62 0.10 6.94
CA SER A 9 9.11 0.98 7.99
C SER A 9 8.56 0.62 9.38
N PHE A 10 9.24 1.10 10.42
CA PHE A 10 8.83 0.87 11.81
C PHE A 10 7.41 1.41 12.12
N ASP A 11 6.95 2.45 11.45
CA ASP A 11 5.60 2.99 11.63
C ASP A 11 4.52 2.26 10.80
N GLY A 12 4.92 1.37 9.90
CA GLY A 12 4.03 0.59 9.04
C GLY A 12 3.97 1.06 7.58
N SER A 13 4.72 2.11 7.21
CA SER A 13 4.74 2.63 5.85
C SER A 13 5.64 1.84 4.92
N TRP A 14 5.49 2.12 3.62
CA TRP A 14 6.53 1.93 2.64
C TRP A 14 6.88 3.27 1.99
N ASP A 15 8.18 3.46 1.74
CA ASP A 15 8.75 4.65 1.11
C ASP A 15 8.44 4.68 -0.38
N ALA A 16 7.69 5.69 -0.82
CA ALA A 16 7.30 5.85 -2.21
C ALA A 16 8.48 6.07 -3.18
N HIS A 17 9.64 6.50 -2.68
CA HIS A 17 10.84 6.74 -3.46
C HIS A 17 11.82 5.55 -3.45
N SER A 18 11.43 4.42 -2.86
CA SER A 18 12.27 3.22 -2.84
C SER A 18 12.30 2.55 -4.21
N GLU A 19 13.44 2.65 -4.90
CA GLU A 19 13.71 1.93 -6.17
C GLU A 19 13.58 0.40 -6.01
N THR A 20 13.82 -0.10 -4.80
CA THR A 20 13.71 -1.52 -4.46
C THR A 20 12.27 -2.01 -4.55
N LEU A 21 11.29 -1.16 -4.25
CA LEU A 21 9.86 -1.53 -4.29
C LEU A 21 9.40 -1.84 -5.71
N SER A 22 9.65 -0.94 -6.66
CA SER A 22 9.29 -1.16 -8.07
C SER A 22 9.96 -2.43 -8.62
N SER A 23 11.22 -2.69 -8.24
CA SER A 23 11.93 -3.92 -8.64
C SER A 23 11.30 -5.18 -8.06
N ILE A 24 10.79 -5.17 -6.82
CA ILE A 24 10.16 -6.34 -6.21
C ILE A 24 8.75 -6.56 -6.75
N LEU A 25 8.01 -5.48 -6.98
CA LEU A 25 6.64 -5.52 -7.52
C LEU A 25 6.62 -5.96 -8.98
N GLY A 26 7.70 -5.70 -9.73
CA GLY A 26 7.79 -6.03 -11.16
C GLY A 26 6.99 -5.07 -12.04
N PHE A 27 6.51 -3.96 -11.48
CA PHE A 27 5.82 -2.90 -12.18
C PHE A 27 6.14 -1.54 -11.55
N GLU A 28 5.98 -0.48 -12.32
CA GLU A 28 6.08 0.90 -11.85
C GLU A 28 4.87 1.26 -11.00
N ILE A 29 5.10 1.80 -9.81
CA ILE A 29 4.02 2.23 -8.91
C ILE A 29 3.17 3.28 -9.64
N PRO A 30 1.88 3.00 -9.90
CA PRO A 30 1.02 3.96 -10.60
C PRO A 30 0.80 5.17 -9.71
N LYS A 31 0.76 6.37 -10.31
CA LYS A 31 0.44 7.59 -9.57
C LYS A 31 -1.04 7.59 -9.12
N PRO A 32 -1.35 8.19 -7.95
CA PRO A 32 -2.74 8.39 -7.56
C PRO A 32 -3.45 9.25 -8.61
N ARG A 33 -4.76 9.03 -8.79
CA ARG A 33 -5.55 9.82 -9.74
C ARG A 33 -5.50 11.31 -9.35
N PRO A 34 -5.40 12.24 -10.31
CA PRO A 34 -5.05 13.66 -10.09
C PRO A 34 -6.06 14.49 -9.27
N LEU A 35 -7.17 13.90 -8.83
CA LEU A 35 -8.23 14.61 -8.10
C LEU A 35 -7.93 14.79 -6.60
N GLN A 36 -6.83 14.22 -6.08
CA GLN A 36 -6.50 14.30 -4.66
C GLN A 36 -5.02 14.54 -4.42
N VAL A 37 -4.72 15.47 -3.52
CA VAL A 37 -3.39 15.63 -2.94
C VAL A 37 -3.28 14.55 -1.85
N ILE A 38 -2.74 13.39 -2.22
CA ILE A 38 -2.46 12.27 -1.33
C ILE A 38 -0.96 12.24 -1.09
N ASP A 39 -0.57 12.09 0.16
CA ASP A 39 0.82 11.83 0.54
C ASP A 39 1.33 10.56 -0.15
N GLU A 40 2.50 10.61 -0.78
CA GLU A 40 2.98 9.53 -1.64
C GLU A 40 3.19 8.24 -0.84
N ASP A 41 3.71 8.32 0.39
CA ASP A 41 3.88 7.16 1.27
C ASP A 41 2.51 6.58 1.68
N VAL A 42 1.50 7.42 1.92
CA VAL A 42 0.12 6.95 2.17
C VAL A 42 -0.44 6.18 0.97
N TRP A 43 -0.25 6.71 -0.24
CA TRP A 43 -0.69 6.05 -1.47
C TRP A 43 0.02 4.71 -1.68
N VAL A 44 1.36 4.71 -1.64
CA VAL A 44 2.17 3.51 -1.82
C VAL A 44 1.86 2.47 -0.76
N THR A 45 1.73 2.88 0.50
CA THR A 45 1.38 1.97 1.59
C THR A 45 0.03 1.30 1.35
N MET A 46 -0.99 2.03 0.90
CA MET A 46 -2.29 1.41 0.60
C MET A 46 -2.25 0.52 -0.66
N LEU A 47 -1.48 0.92 -1.68
CA LEU A 47 -1.29 0.11 -2.87
C LEU A 47 -0.65 -1.24 -2.54
N LEU A 48 0.36 -1.26 -1.66
CA LEU A 48 1.00 -2.49 -1.22
C LEU A 48 0.07 -3.36 -0.36
N VAL A 49 -0.75 -2.76 0.50
CA VAL A 49 -1.80 -3.49 1.23
C VAL A 49 -2.70 -4.23 0.25
N ARG A 50 -3.20 -3.54 -0.78
CA ARG A 50 -4.07 -4.14 -1.80
C ARG A 50 -3.35 -5.18 -2.65
N PHE A 51 -2.09 -4.94 -2.99
CA PHE A 51 -1.27 -5.93 -3.68
C PHE A 51 -1.13 -7.24 -2.89
N LEU A 52 -0.83 -7.16 -1.58
CA LEU A 52 -0.70 -8.33 -0.72
C LEU A 52 -2.03 -9.10 -0.61
N GLU A 53 -3.14 -8.39 -0.45
CA GLU A 53 -4.48 -8.99 -0.33
C GLU A 53 -4.96 -9.63 -1.64
N ASP A 54 -4.79 -8.95 -2.77
CA ASP A 54 -5.35 -9.37 -4.06
C ASP A 54 -4.45 -10.36 -4.80
N ARG A 55 -3.13 -10.17 -4.76
CA ARG A 55 -2.17 -10.99 -5.52
C ARG A 55 -1.57 -12.13 -4.70
N ILE A 56 -1.61 -12.02 -3.36
CA ILE A 56 -1.00 -13.02 -2.46
C ILE A 56 -1.98 -13.44 -1.32
N PRO A 57 -3.22 -13.84 -1.64
CA PRO A 57 -4.21 -14.20 -0.61
C PRO A 57 -3.75 -15.38 0.26
N GLU A 58 -3.02 -16.33 -0.32
CA GLU A 58 -2.49 -17.53 0.35
C GLU A 58 -1.47 -17.19 1.46
N GLY A 59 -0.83 -16.02 1.37
CA GLY A 59 0.20 -15.56 2.29
C GLY A 59 -0.34 -14.87 3.55
N LYS A 60 -1.67 -14.84 3.76
CA LYS A 60 -2.32 -14.04 4.81
C LYS A 60 -1.75 -14.25 6.20
N SER A 61 -1.40 -15.49 6.57
CA SER A 61 -0.79 -15.78 7.88
C SER A 61 0.57 -15.10 8.09
N VAL A 62 1.26 -14.75 7.01
CA VAL A 62 2.58 -14.10 7.02
C VAL A 62 2.44 -12.58 7.03
N TRP A 63 1.54 -12.03 6.20
CA TRP A 63 1.42 -10.58 6.03
C TRP A 63 0.31 -9.91 6.84
N CYS A 64 -0.56 -10.64 7.55
CA CYS A 64 -1.71 -10.03 8.24
C CYS A 64 -1.32 -8.90 9.19
N LEU A 65 -0.31 -9.10 10.03
CA LEU A 65 0.18 -8.10 10.98
C LEU A 65 0.85 -6.91 10.26
N VAL A 66 1.49 -7.18 9.12
CA VAL A 66 2.12 -6.17 8.27
C VAL A 66 1.05 -5.24 7.69
N VAL A 67 -0.04 -5.82 7.19
CA VAL A 67 -1.20 -5.09 6.66
C VAL A 67 -1.94 -4.32 7.76
N GLU A 68 -2.15 -4.90 8.93
CA GLU A 68 -2.79 -4.19 10.05
C GLU A 68 -2.00 -2.94 10.45
N LYS A 69 -0.67 -3.06 10.51
CA LYS A 69 0.22 -1.94 10.83
C LYS A 69 0.20 -0.86 9.73
N ALA A 70 0.23 -1.27 8.46
CA ALA A 70 0.11 -0.37 7.32
C ALA A 70 -1.22 0.40 7.32
N ARG A 71 -2.34 -0.28 7.57
CA ARG A 71 -3.65 0.35 7.70
C ARG A 71 -3.72 1.33 8.87
N ARG A 72 -3.01 1.05 9.97
CA ARG A 72 -2.87 1.97 11.09
C ARG A 72 -2.07 3.22 10.72
N PHE A 73 -0.96 3.06 9.99
CA PHE A 73 -0.17 4.17 9.45
C PHE A 73 -1.03 5.10 8.57
N VAL A 74 -1.77 4.51 7.62
CA VAL A 74 -2.63 5.25 6.69
C VAL A 74 -3.72 5.98 7.47
N ARG A 75 -4.45 5.27 8.35
CA ARG A 75 -5.53 5.87 9.15
C ARG A 75 -5.06 7.05 10.01
N ALA A 76 -3.83 7.02 10.51
CA ALA A 76 -3.27 8.10 11.30
C ALA A 76 -3.01 9.39 10.48
N ARG A 77 -3.00 9.30 9.14
CA ARG A 77 -2.74 10.42 8.21
C ARG A 77 -3.97 10.87 7.44
N LEU A 78 -5.09 10.17 7.58
CA LEU A 78 -6.36 10.54 6.97
C LEU A 78 -7.23 11.30 7.97
N ASN A 79 -7.98 12.28 7.48
CA ASN A 79 -8.84 13.11 8.32
C ASN A 79 -10.19 12.44 8.61
N THR A 80 -10.66 11.57 7.71
CA THR A 80 -11.95 10.89 7.84
C THR A 80 -11.88 9.42 7.45
N THR A 81 -12.84 8.63 7.93
CA THR A 81 -13.02 7.24 7.50
C THR A 81 -13.40 7.14 6.02
N GLY A 82 -14.14 8.11 5.48
CA GLY A 82 -14.52 8.13 4.05
C GLY A 82 -13.31 8.26 3.13
N ASP A 83 -12.26 8.95 3.57
CA ASP A 83 -10.99 9.03 2.82
C ASP A 83 -10.29 7.66 2.76
N MET A 84 -10.45 6.83 3.80
CA MET A 84 -9.84 5.50 3.87
C MET A 84 -10.50 4.54 2.88
N ASP A 85 -11.83 4.50 2.87
CA ASP A 85 -12.59 3.64 1.95
C ASP A 85 -12.31 4.00 0.49
N LEU A 86 -12.25 5.29 0.18
CA LEU A 86 -11.92 5.77 -1.17
C LEU A 86 -10.49 5.43 -1.58
N LEU A 87 -9.52 5.62 -0.68
CA LEU A 87 -8.12 5.28 -0.94
C LEU A 87 -7.96 3.77 -1.19
N GLU A 88 -8.67 2.95 -0.43
CA GLU A 88 -8.71 1.50 -0.59
C GLU A 88 -9.28 1.07 -1.94
N GLU A 89 -10.39 1.67 -2.37
CA GLU A 89 -10.99 1.42 -3.68
C GLU A 89 -10.04 1.83 -4.82
N MET A 90 -9.44 3.02 -4.72
CA MET A 90 -8.50 3.54 -5.72
C MET A 90 -7.26 2.65 -5.84
N ALA A 91 -6.68 2.23 -4.72
CA ALA A 91 -5.52 1.34 -4.67
C ALA A 91 -5.86 -0.04 -5.24
N GLY A 92 -7.02 -0.61 -4.88
CA GLY A 92 -7.49 -1.88 -5.44
C GLY A 92 -7.62 -1.80 -6.95
N ALA A 93 -8.28 -0.76 -7.47
CA ALA A 93 -8.40 -0.55 -8.91
C ALA A 93 -7.04 -0.40 -9.61
N ALA A 94 -6.06 0.24 -8.96
CA ALA A 94 -4.71 0.41 -9.49
C ALA A 94 -3.94 -0.90 -9.57
N VAL A 95 -4.05 -1.77 -8.57
CA VAL A 95 -3.40 -3.10 -8.53
C VAL A 95 -3.93 -4.05 -9.61
N GLN A 96 -5.20 -3.89 -10.02
CA GLN A 96 -5.81 -4.73 -11.05
C GLN A 96 -5.33 -4.40 -12.46
N ILE A 97 -4.84 -3.17 -12.69
CA ILE A 97 -4.36 -2.70 -14.01
C ILE A 97 -2.84 -2.76 -14.16
N THR A 98 -2.12 -3.09 -13.09
CA THR A 98 -0.69 -3.48 -13.07
C THR A 98 -0.55 -4.99 -13.18
#